data_AF-A0A5J5FBQ6-F1
#
_entry.id   AF-A0A5J5FBQ6-F1
#
_cell.length_a   1.000
_cell.length_b   1.000
_cell.length_c   1.000
_cell.angle_alpha   90.00
_cell.angle_beta   90.00
_cell.angle_gamma   90.00
#
_symmetry.space_group_name_H-M   'P 1'
#
loop_
_entity.id
_entity.type
_entity.pdbx_description
1 polymer ?
#
loop_
_entity_poly.entity_id
_entity_poly.type
_entity_poly.pdbx_seq_one_letter_code
_entity_poly.pdbx_strand_id
1 'polypeptide(L)'
;MPPSSSYTSSYHSPPSHHGQHRRHRNSTSSSSSVYSSPVASTPYYSNHAANIDDLDDAAIRSRAPNCSVCDAPAKNQCGCELASLIVAVEESEQKIMGAVWDDIRRWVTSRAQSSIHNQFHSLSSQRRSAFSAHIAARRHSLSTYDLDALHHQLQRDIDSDWRACVQQYPEVLDHYYGIITDAVRNGRGVGEIIHGGSERTSSRGDRRGGGDGGGRRMRVVYE
;
A
#
# COMPACT_ATOMS: atom_id res chain seq x y z
N MET A 1 -18.32 -25.03 19.09
CA MET A 1 -18.56 -25.42 17.68
C MET A 1 -18.63 -24.16 16.82
N PRO A 2 -17.74 -23.99 15.84
CA PRO A 2 -17.98 -23.10 14.70
C PRO A 2 -18.10 -23.89 13.39
N PRO A 3 -18.89 -23.41 12.40
CA PRO A 3 -19.03 -24.10 11.12
C PRO A 3 -17.87 -23.77 10.17
N SER A 4 -17.43 -24.82 9.47
CA SER A 4 -16.49 -24.83 8.36
C SER A 4 -17.05 -24.06 7.16
N SER A 5 -16.25 -23.18 6.54
CA SER A 5 -16.55 -22.62 5.23
C SER A 5 -15.39 -22.90 4.28
N SER A 6 -15.63 -23.84 3.38
CA SER A 6 -14.75 -24.27 2.30
C SER A 6 -15.00 -23.38 1.07
N TYR A 7 -14.00 -22.62 0.64
CA TYR A 7 -14.04 -21.88 -0.61
C TYR A 7 -13.15 -22.57 -1.65
N THR A 8 -13.80 -23.22 -2.63
CA THR A 8 -13.17 -23.76 -3.83
C THR A 8 -13.17 -22.67 -4.92
N SER A 9 -11.99 -22.22 -5.36
CA SER A 9 -11.85 -21.30 -6.49
C SER A 9 -11.16 -21.99 -7.65
N SER A 10 -11.95 -22.47 -8.61
CA SER A 10 -11.49 -23.01 -9.89
C SER A 10 -11.17 -21.86 -10.84
N TYR A 11 -9.88 -21.68 -11.18
CA TYR A 11 -9.47 -20.78 -12.25
C TYR A 11 -9.53 -21.51 -13.61
N HIS A 12 -10.38 -21.00 -14.50
CA HIS A 12 -10.38 -21.31 -15.93
C HIS A 12 -9.56 -20.25 -16.67
N SER A 13 -8.56 -20.69 -17.43
CA SER A 13 -7.79 -19.86 -18.38
C SER A 13 -8.51 -19.76 -19.73
N PRO A 14 -8.44 -18.61 -20.44
CA PRO A 14 -8.78 -18.54 -21.85
C PRO A 14 -7.55 -18.46 -22.78
N PRO A 15 -7.72 -18.76 -24.09
CA PRO A 15 -6.65 -19.23 -24.97
C PRO A 15 -5.96 -18.16 -25.82
N SER A 16 -4.72 -18.48 -26.22
CA SER A 16 -3.91 -17.78 -27.22
C SER A 16 -4.49 -17.88 -28.63
N HIS A 17 -4.55 -16.77 -29.36
CA HIS A 17 -4.80 -16.76 -30.81
C HIS A 17 -3.63 -16.16 -31.60
N HIS A 18 -3.06 -17.02 -32.43
CA HIS A 18 -2.19 -16.71 -33.57
C HIS A 18 -2.95 -15.92 -34.64
N GLY A 19 -2.27 -14.97 -35.28
CA GLY A 19 -2.75 -14.31 -36.50
C GLY A 19 -1.61 -13.59 -37.22
N GLN A 20 -0.85 -14.32 -38.02
CA GLN A 20 0.10 -13.74 -38.98
C GLN A 20 -0.67 -13.15 -40.17
N HIS A 21 -0.29 -11.95 -40.62
CA HIS A 21 -0.53 -11.52 -42.00
C HIS A 21 0.70 -10.87 -42.61
N ARG A 22 1.37 -11.66 -43.46
CA ARG A 22 2.27 -11.24 -44.53
C ARG A 22 1.58 -10.21 -45.44
N ARG A 23 2.31 -9.16 -45.84
CA ARG A 23 2.29 -8.69 -47.23
C ARG A 23 3.71 -8.35 -47.69
N HIS A 24 4.03 -8.93 -48.85
CA HIS A 24 5.28 -8.80 -49.60
C HIS A 24 5.20 -7.66 -50.62
N ARG A 25 6.39 -7.13 -50.94
CA ARG A 25 6.86 -6.58 -52.24
C ARG A 25 6.25 -5.26 -52.73
N ASN A 26 7.10 -4.26 -52.95
CA ASN A 26 7.73 -4.14 -54.27
C ASN A 26 9.04 -3.32 -54.24
N SER A 27 9.98 -3.81 -55.04
CA SER A 27 11.29 -3.26 -55.34
C SER A 27 11.18 -2.07 -56.30
N THR A 28 12.06 -1.08 -56.17
CA THR A 28 12.73 -0.44 -57.32
C THR A 28 14.08 0.11 -56.88
N SER A 29 15.11 -0.37 -57.56
CA SER A 29 16.48 0.11 -57.60
C SER A 29 16.58 1.41 -58.42
N SER A 30 17.52 2.29 -58.08
CA SER A 30 18.65 2.69 -58.95
C SER A 30 19.22 4.07 -58.60
N SER A 31 20.52 4.04 -58.33
CA SER A 31 21.56 4.87 -58.93
C SER A 31 21.65 6.39 -58.67
N SER A 32 22.77 6.71 -58.04
CA SER A 32 23.53 7.95 -57.97
C SER A 32 23.64 8.71 -59.30
N SER A 33 23.58 10.04 -59.23
CA SER A 33 24.36 10.91 -60.13
C SER A 33 24.62 12.25 -59.47
N VAL A 34 25.89 12.63 -59.48
CA VAL A 34 26.50 13.82 -58.90
C VAL A 34 26.63 14.83 -60.04
N TYR A 35 26.07 16.03 -59.93
CA TYR A 35 26.50 17.17 -60.74
C TYR A 35 26.25 18.49 -60.00
N SER A 36 27.31 19.29 -59.93
CA SER A 36 27.39 20.63 -59.36
C SER A 36 26.85 21.70 -60.34
N SER A 37 26.15 22.70 -59.78
CA SER A 37 26.05 24.17 -60.08
C SER A 37 26.62 24.75 -61.39
N PRO A 38 26.04 25.85 -61.97
CA PRO A 38 25.93 27.15 -61.28
C PRO A 38 24.77 28.11 -61.64
N VAL A 39 24.67 29.14 -60.77
CA VAL A 39 23.93 30.42 -60.74
C VAL A 39 23.38 31.02 -62.04
N ALA A 40 22.12 31.51 -61.99
CA ALA A 40 21.70 32.78 -62.62
C ALA A 40 20.29 33.24 -62.15
N SER A 41 20.28 34.38 -61.45
CA SER A 41 19.38 35.53 -61.61
C SER A 41 17.86 35.34 -61.57
N THR A 42 17.29 35.69 -60.41
CA THR A 42 15.90 36.13 -60.23
C THR A 42 15.61 37.47 -60.91
N PRO A 43 14.36 37.73 -61.33
CA PRO A 43 13.78 39.04 -61.02
C PRO A 43 12.35 38.97 -60.46
N TYR A 44 12.15 39.82 -59.44
CA TYR A 44 10.90 40.52 -59.09
C TYR A 44 9.66 39.69 -58.71
N TYR A 45 9.53 39.38 -57.41
CA TYR A 45 8.22 39.16 -56.79
C TYR A 45 7.75 40.48 -56.16
N SER A 46 6.65 41.02 -56.68
CA SER A 46 5.91 42.12 -56.06
C SER A 46 5.36 41.69 -54.70
N ASN A 47 5.65 42.49 -53.68
CA ASN A 47 5.15 42.35 -52.32
C ASN A 47 3.63 42.56 -52.26
N HIS A 48 2.87 41.48 -52.40
CA HIS A 48 1.60 41.35 -51.69
C HIS A 48 1.91 40.62 -50.37
N ALA A 49 2.12 41.39 -49.31
CA ALA A 49 2.12 40.89 -47.94
C ALA A 49 0.68 40.47 -47.60
N ALA A 50 0.25 39.31 -48.10
CA ALA A 50 -0.86 38.57 -47.52
C ALA A 50 -0.37 38.05 -46.16
N ASN A 51 -1.12 38.34 -45.09
CA ASN A 51 -0.86 37.86 -43.72
C ASN A 51 -0.48 36.37 -43.75
N ILE A 52 0.80 36.10 -43.51
CA ILE A 52 1.37 34.75 -43.46
C ILE A 52 0.80 33.95 -42.27
N ASP A 53 0.26 34.64 -41.27
CA ASP A 53 -0.23 34.03 -40.04
C ASP A 53 -1.60 33.32 -40.17
N ASP A 54 -2.45 33.64 -41.17
CA ASP A 54 -3.81 33.07 -41.29
C ASP A 54 -3.89 31.83 -42.21
N LEU A 55 -2.95 31.66 -43.14
CA LEU A 55 -2.96 30.54 -44.11
C LEU A 55 -2.23 29.29 -43.59
N ASP A 56 -1.32 29.46 -42.62
CA ASP A 56 -0.54 28.35 -42.07
C ASP A 56 -1.36 27.53 -41.05
N ASP A 57 -2.29 28.17 -40.37
CA ASP A 57 -3.02 27.58 -39.25
C ASP A 57 -4.04 26.51 -39.71
N ALA A 58 -4.58 26.63 -40.93
CA ALA A 58 -5.43 25.61 -41.55
C ALA A 58 -4.62 24.45 -42.17
N ALA A 59 -3.45 24.75 -42.76
CA ALA A 59 -2.55 23.74 -43.31
C ALA A 59 -1.87 22.91 -42.20
N ILE A 60 -1.53 23.53 -41.08
CA ILE A 60 -1.02 22.87 -39.87
C ILE A 60 -2.13 22.01 -39.23
N ARG A 61 -3.37 22.51 -39.12
CA ARG A 61 -4.52 21.70 -38.66
C ARG A 61 -4.84 20.52 -39.58
N SER A 62 -4.58 20.61 -40.88
CA SER A 62 -4.72 19.46 -41.80
C SER A 62 -3.66 18.36 -41.61
N ARG A 63 -2.56 18.68 -40.92
CA ARG A 63 -1.50 17.75 -40.52
C ARG A 63 -1.69 17.17 -39.12
N ALA A 64 -2.71 17.62 -38.38
CA ALA A 64 -3.02 17.04 -37.07
C ALA A 64 -3.51 15.59 -37.25
N PRO A 65 -3.07 14.67 -36.38
CA PRO A 65 -3.38 13.26 -36.53
C PRO A 65 -4.89 13.03 -36.36
N ASN A 66 -5.41 12.05 -37.08
CA ASN A 66 -6.74 11.51 -36.78
C ASN A 66 -6.76 10.93 -35.36
N CYS A 67 -7.94 10.83 -34.77
CA CYS A 67 -8.13 10.19 -33.48
C CYS A 67 -7.58 8.76 -33.50
N SER A 68 -6.72 8.41 -32.56
CA SER A 68 -6.09 7.09 -32.47
C SER A 68 -7.05 5.94 -32.13
N VAL A 69 -8.29 6.25 -31.77
CA VAL A 69 -9.31 5.27 -31.36
C VAL A 69 -10.36 5.06 -32.45
N CYS A 70 -10.82 6.13 -33.11
CA CYS A 70 -11.92 6.07 -34.08
C CYS A 70 -11.58 6.62 -35.47
N ASP A 71 -10.32 7.01 -35.70
CA ASP A 71 -9.80 7.61 -36.93
C ASP A 71 -10.51 8.90 -37.40
N ALA A 72 -11.30 9.53 -36.52
CA ALA A 72 -11.94 10.80 -36.82
C ALA A 72 -10.89 11.90 -37.10
N PRO A 73 -11.08 12.74 -38.14
CA PRO A 73 -10.15 13.83 -38.44
C PRO A 73 -9.99 14.81 -37.27
N ALA A 74 -8.81 15.41 -37.10
CA ALA A 74 -8.52 16.34 -36.00
C ALA A 74 -9.47 17.54 -35.88
N LYS A 75 -10.10 17.96 -36.99
CA LYS A 75 -11.15 18.99 -37.00
C LYS A 75 -12.42 18.59 -36.23
N ASN A 76 -12.62 17.29 -36.01
CA ASN A 76 -13.71 16.74 -35.24
C ASN A 76 -13.21 16.54 -33.80
N GLN A 77 -13.61 17.40 -32.88
CA GLN A 77 -13.33 17.23 -31.46
C GLN A 77 -14.14 16.01 -30.94
N CYS A 78 -13.57 14.81 -31.04
CA CYS A 78 -14.18 13.59 -30.52
C CYS A 78 -13.65 13.27 -29.12
N GLY A 79 -14.51 12.81 -28.21
CA GLY A 79 -14.16 12.51 -26.81
C GLY A 79 -13.47 11.17 -26.56
N CYS A 80 -13.01 10.47 -27.60
CA CYS A 80 -12.50 9.10 -27.47
C CYS A 80 -11.20 9.01 -26.64
N GLU A 81 -10.32 10.00 -26.74
CA GLU A 81 -9.08 10.04 -25.95
C GLU A 81 -9.39 10.20 -24.46
N LEU A 82 -10.24 11.18 -24.10
CA LEU A 82 -10.70 11.39 -22.72
C LEU A 82 -11.40 10.14 -22.16
N ALA A 83 -12.27 9.50 -22.93
CA ALA A 83 -12.94 8.28 -22.51
C ALA A 83 -11.95 7.13 -22.21
N SER A 84 -10.94 6.97 -23.07
CA SER A 84 -9.87 6.00 -22.86
C SER A 84 -9.03 6.32 -21.61
N LEU A 85 -8.71 7.61 -21.40
CA LEU A 85 -7.97 8.07 -20.23
C LEU A 85 -8.74 7.80 -18.93
N ILE A 86 -10.04 8.06 -18.90
CA ILE A 86 -10.90 7.79 -17.72
C ILE A 86 -10.81 6.32 -17.33
N VAL A 87 -11.02 5.40 -18.29
CA VAL A 87 -10.92 3.95 -18.03
C VAL A 87 -9.53 3.56 -17.55
N ALA A 88 -8.49 4.09 -18.18
CA ALA A 88 -7.10 3.80 -17.79
C ALA A 88 -6.77 4.28 -16.38
N VAL A 89 -7.30 5.44 -15.97
CA VAL A 89 -7.18 5.97 -14.60
C VAL A 89 -7.90 5.06 -13.61
N GLU A 90 -9.17 4.73 -13.86
CA GLU A 90 -9.96 3.85 -12.98
C GLU A 90 -9.28 2.49 -12.78
N GLU A 91 -8.80 1.87 -13.86
CA GLU A 91 -8.04 0.61 -13.77
C GLU A 91 -6.75 0.76 -12.95
N SER A 92 -6.04 1.88 -13.11
CA SER A 92 -4.79 2.15 -12.40
C SER A 92 -5.03 2.40 -10.92
N GLU A 93 -6.07 3.15 -10.58
CA GLU A 93 -6.51 3.41 -9.21
C GLU A 93 -6.89 2.10 -8.52
N GLN A 94 -7.65 1.23 -9.19
CA GLN A 94 -8.03 -0.06 -8.62
C GLN A 94 -6.81 -0.94 -8.31
N LYS A 95 -5.82 -0.97 -9.21
CA LYS A 95 -4.59 -1.77 -9.04
C LYS A 95 -3.71 -1.25 -7.89
N ILE A 96 -3.55 0.06 -7.77
CA ILE A 96 -2.59 0.66 -6.82
C ILE A 96 -3.27 1.03 -5.50
N MET A 97 -4.38 1.76 -5.55
CA MET A 97 -5.02 2.28 -4.35
C MET A 97 -5.68 1.19 -3.52
N GLY A 98 -6.21 0.12 -4.14
CA GLY A 98 -6.82 -1.00 -3.42
C GLY A 98 -5.85 -1.70 -2.47
N ALA A 99 -4.68 -2.12 -3.00
CA ALA A 99 -3.66 -2.80 -2.20
C ALA A 99 -3.12 -1.91 -1.07
N VAL A 100 -2.86 -0.63 -1.37
CA VAL A 100 -2.39 0.35 -0.37
C VAL A 100 -3.44 0.56 0.72
N TRP A 101 -4.72 0.67 0.38
CA TRP A 101 -5.79 0.80 1.38
C TRP A 101 -5.90 -0.42 2.29
N ASP A 102 -5.77 -1.63 1.73
CA ASP A 102 -5.81 -2.85 2.54
C ASP A 102 -4.61 -2.94 3.49
N ASP A 103 -3.42 -2.54 3.06
CA ASP A 103 -2.24 -2.45 3.93
C ASP A 103 -2.44 -1.43 5.06
N ILE A 104 -2.92 -0.23 4.72
CA ILE A 104 -3.26 0.82 5.69
C ILE A 104 -4.24 0.29 6.73
N ARG A 105 -5.37 -0.29 6.28
CA ARG A 105 -6.42 -0.80 7.17
C ARG A 105 -5.89 -1.88 8.10
N ARG A 106 -5.10 -2.83 7.57
CA ARG A 106 -4.48 -3.89 8.36
C ARG A 106 -3.54 -3.32 9.41
N TRP A 107 -2.68 -2.38 9.03
CA TRP A 107 -1.73 -1.76 9.95
C TRP A 107 -2.43 -0.96 11.05
N VAL A 108 -3.38 -0.08 10.69
CA VAL A 108 -4.12 0.75 11.66
C VAL A 108 -4.88 -0.13 12.64
N THR A 109 -5.61 -1.12 12.14
CA THR A 109 -6.42 -2.01 12.99
C THR A 109 -5.52 -2.80 13.95
N SER A 110 -4.39 -3.33 13.47
CA SER A 110 -3.44 -4.07 14.30
C SER A 110 -2.83 -3.20 15.41
N ARG A 111 -2.46 -1.96 15.08
CA ARG A 111 -1.89 -1.01 16.05
C ARG A 111 -2.93 -0.55 17.07
N ALA A 112 -4.13 -0.21 16.63
CA ALA A 112 -5.23 0.18 17.50
C ALA A 112 -5.58 -0.94 18.49
N GLN A 113 -5.75 -2.17 17.99
CA GLN A 113 -6.01 -3.33 18.84
C GLN A 113 -4.90 -3.55 19.87
N SER A 114 -3.64 -3.49 19.43
CA SER A 114 -2.48 -3.67 20.31
C SER A 114 -2.45 -2.61 21.42
N SER A 115 -2.73 -1.34 21.08
CA SER A 115 -2.78 -0.23 22.05
C SER A 115 -3.84 -0.47 23.13
N ILE A 116 -5.08 -0.77 22.71
CA ILE A 116 -6.21 -1.04 23.63
C ILE A 116 -5.94 -2.28 24.49
N HIS A 117 -5.42 -3.36 23.90
CA HIS A 117 -5.07 -4.57 24.63
C HIS A 117 -3.99 -4.31 25.68
N ASN A 118 -2.92 -3.59 25.33
CA ASN A 118 -1.83 -3.27 26.25
C ASN A 118 -2.32 -2.43 27.43
N GLN A 119 -3.16 -1.42 27.17
CA GLN A 119 -3.77 -0.59 28.20
C GLN A 119 -4.64 -1.43 29.14
N PHE A 120 -5.53 -2.27 28.59
CA PHE A 120 -6.37 -3.14 29.39
C PHE A 120 -5.56 -4.14 30.23
N HIS A 121 -4.50 -4.72 29.66
CA HIS A 121 -3.62 -5.63 30.39
C HIS A 121 -2.93 -4.93 31.57
N SER A 122 -2.52 -3.67 31.40
CA SER A 122 -1.95 -2.86 32.48
C SER A 122 -2.96 -2.66 33.63
N LEU A 123 -4.17 -2.20 33.30
CA LEU A 123 -5.25 -1.98 34.29
C LEU A 123 -5.65 -3.27 35.01
N SER A 124 -5.86 -4.34 34.24
CA SER A 124 -6.21 -5.66 34.78
C SER A 124 -5.13 -6.21 35.71
N SER A 125 -3.86 -6.05 35.33
CA SER A 125 -2.71 -6.45 36.17
C SER A 125 -2.69 -5.68 37.49
N GLN A 126 -2.86 -4.35 37.42
CA GLN A 126 -2.91 -3.48 38.59
C GLN A 126 -4.03 -3.89 39.55
N ARG A 127 -5.26 -4.11 39.04
CA ARG A 127 -6.39 -4.52 39.88
C ARG A 127 -6.18 -5.87 40.53
N ARG A 128 -5.67 -6.86 39.79
CA ARG A 128 -5.38 -8.20 40.32
C ARG A 128 -4.33 -8.15 41.42
N SER A 129 -3.30 -7.31 41.26
CA SER A 129 -2.27 -7.10 42.27
C SER A 129 -2.82 -6.40 43.52
N ALA A 130 -3.63 -5.36 43.37
CA ALA A 130 -4.26 -4.68 44.50
C ALA A 130 -5.23 -5.61 45.25
N PHE A 131 -6.00 -6.41 44.51
CA PHE A 131 -6.90 -7.41 45.08
C PHE A 131 -6.13 -8.48 45.86
N SER A 132 -5.06 -9.05 45.29
CA SER A 132 -4.28 -10.08 45.99
C SER A 132 -3.67 -9.55 47.29
N ALA A 133 -3.17 -8.31 47.29
CA ALA A 133 -2.67 -7.64 48.49
C ALA A 133 -3.79 -7.41 49.53
N HIS A 134 -4.97 -6.97 49.09
CA HIS A 134 -6.13 -6.76 49.98
C HIS A 134 -6.59 -8.07 50.65
N ILE A 135 -6.69 -9.16 49.88
CA ILE A 135 -7.06 -10.47 50.42
C ILE A 135 -5.97 -11.01 51.36
N ALA A 136 -4.69 -10.87 51.01
CA ALA A 136 -3.59 -11.30 51.86
C ALA A 136 -3.61 -10.61 53.23
N ALA A 137 -3.86 -9.29 53.25
CA ALA A 137 -3.92 -8.49 54.48
C ALA A 137 -5.10 -8.88 55.40
N ARG A 138 -6.21 -9.36 54.84
CA ARG A 138 -7.46 -9.66 55.57
C ARG A 138 -7.77 -11.15 55.69
N ARG A 139 -6.83 -12.03 55.29
CA ARG A 139 -7.03 -13.47 55.13
C ARG A 139 -7.72 -14.15 56.32
N HIS A 140 -7.36 -13.78 57.55
CA HIS A 140 -7.88 -14.41 58.76
C HIS A 140 -9.24 -13.87 59.21
N SER A 141 -9.70 -12.77 58.61
CA SER A 141 -10.94 -12.06 58.98
C SER A 141 -12.07 -12.21 57.97
N LEU A 142 -11.82 -12.85 56.84
CA LEU A 142 -12.79 -12.95 55.73
C LEU A 142 -13.55 -14.27 55.80
N SER A 143 -14.87 -14.18 55.76
CA SER A 143 -15.71 -15.36 55.52
C SER A 143 -15.64 -15.77 54.05
N THR A 144 -16.06 -17.00 53.74
CA THR A 144 -16.16 -17.49 52.35
C THR A 144 -17.11 -16.63 51.51
N TYR A 145 -18.24 -16.22 52.08
CA TYR A 145 -19.20 -15.34 51.40
C TYR A 145 -18.59 -13.97 51.07
N ASP A 146 -17.83 -13.38 52.01
CA ASP A 146 -17.16 -12.09 51.78
C ASP A 146 -16.09 -12.20 50.69
N LEU A 147 -15.36 -13.32 50.64
CA LEU A 147 -14.40 -13.58 49.57
C LEU A 147 -15.09 -13.64 48.21
N ASP A 148 -16.18 -14.39 48.08
CA ASP A 148 -16.93 -14.51 46.82
C ASP A 148 -17.48 -13.15 46.38
N ALA A 149 -18.04 -12.37 47.31
CA ALA A 149 -18.52 -11.01 47.02
C ALA A 149 -17.40 -10.09 46.50
N LEU A 150 -16.20 -10.17 47.11
CA LEU A 150 -15.02 -9.42 46.66
C LEU A 150 -14.52 -9.89 45.29
N HIS A 151 -14.52 -11.20 45.01
CA HIS A 151 -14.19 -11.74 43.70
C HIS A 151 -15.15 -11.24 42.61
N HIS A 152 -16.45 -11.22 42.89
CA HIS A 152 -17.45 -10.67 41.97
C HIS A 152 -17.27 -9.17 41.75
N GLN A 153 -16.87 -8.41 42.77
CA GLN A 153 -16.55 -6.99 42.61
C GLN A 153 -15.34 -6.79 41.70
N LEU A 154 -14.25 -7.55 41.91
CA LEU A 154 -13.08 -7.49 41.05
C LEU A 154 -13.44 -7.77 39.59
N GLN A 155 -14.28 -8.77 39.33
CA GLN A 155 -14.70 -9.10 37.98
C GLN A 155 -15.47 -7.95 37.33
N ARG A 156 -16.44 -7.36 38.04
CA ARG A 156 -17.20 -6.19 37.54
C ARG A 156 -16.30 -5.02 37.20
N ASP A 157 -15.29 -4.76 38.03
CA ASP A 157 -14.32 -3.70 37.80
C ASP A 157 -13.48 -3.97 36.55
N ILE A 158 -13.00 -5.19 36.36
CA ILE A 158 -12.26 -5.61 35.15
C ILE A 158 -13.14 -5.47 33.90
N ASP A 159 -14.40 -5.91 33.98
CA ASP A 159 -15.36 -5.79 32.87
C ASP A 159 -15.65 -4.32 32.53
N SER A 160 -15.71 -3.46 33.54
CA SER A 160 -15.87 -2.01 33.38
C SER A 160 -14.66 -1.38 32.69
N ASP A 161 -13.45 -1.73 33.11
CA ASP A 161 -12.21 -1.26 32.48
C ASP A 161 -12.11 -1.72 31.02
N TRP A 162 -12.48 -2.98 30.74
CA TRP A 162 -12.51 -3.48 29.36
C TRP A 162 -13.46 -2.65 28.49
N ARG A 163 -14.67 -2.38 28.98
CA ARG A 163 -15.63 -1.54 28.26
C ARG A 163 -15.09 -0.14 28.00
N ALA A 164 -14.46 0.47 29.01
CA ALA A 164 -13.86 1.79 28.88
C ALA A 164 -12.73 1.81 27.84
N CYS A 165 -11.85 0.79 27.82
CA CYS A 165 -10.81 0.66 26.81
C CYS A 165 -11.38 0.51 25.39
N VAL A 166 -12.39 -0.34 25.19
CA VAL A 166 -13.02 -0.53 23.87
C VAL A 166 -13.72 0.74 23.38
N GLN A 167 -14.29 1.55 24.28
CA GLN A 167 -14.92 2.82 23.90
C GLN A 167 -13.93 3.85 23.32
N GLN A 168 -12.62 3.67 23.51
CA GLN A 168 -11.57 4.55 22.98
C GLN A 168 -11.14 4.22 21.55
N TYR A 169 -11.72 3.19 20.91
CA TYR A 169 -11.37 2.84 19.53
C TYR A 169 -11.47 4.00 18.54
N PRO A 170 -12.52 4.85 18.56
CA PRO A 170 -12.62 5.97 17.62
C PRO A 170 -11.39 6.89 17.68
N GLU A 171 -11.01 7.36 18.87
CA GLU A 171 -9.89 8.28 19.05
C GLU A 171 -8.54 7.63 18.72
N VAL A 172 -8.39 6.34 19.06
CA VAL A 172 -7.18 5.57 18.76
C VAL A 172 -7.03 5.34 17.25
N LEU A 173 -8.13 5.06 16.55
CA LEU A 173 -8.14 4.93 15.09
C LEU A 173 -7.80 6.27 14.43
N ASP A 174 -8.40 7.36 14.89
CA ASP A 174 -8.10 8.71 14.39
C ASP A 174 -6.62 9.06 14.55
N HIS A 175 -6.01 8.72 15.68
CA HIS A 175 -4.58 8.90 15.90
C HIS A 175 -3.74 8.15 14.86
N TYR A 176 -3.98 6.86 14.64
CA TYR A 176 -3.19 6.05 13.71
C TYR A 176 -3.41 6.44 12.24
N TYR A 177 -4.64 6.81 11.87
CA TYR A 177 -4.88 7.40 10.55
C TYR A 177 -4.20 8.76 10.40
N GLY A 178 -4.18 9.59 11.44
CA GLY A 178 -3.46 10.87 11.47
C GLY A 178 -1.96 10.70 11.17
N ILE A 179 -1.31 9.66 11.71
CA ILE A 179 0.09 9.34 11.38
C ILE A 179 0.28 9.10 9.87
N ILE A 180 -0.65 8.38 9.24
CA ILE A 180 -0.59 8.07 7.81
C ILE A 180 -0.82 9.34 7.00
N THR A 181 -1.83 10.13 7.36
CA THR A 181 -2.10 11.43 6.72
C THR A 181 -0.89 12.35 6.80
N ASP A 182 -0.24 12.44 7.96
CA ASP A 182 0.97 13.22 8.14
C ASP A 182 2.15 12.69 7.32
N ALA A 183 2.31 11.36 7.22
CA ALA A 183 3.34 10.78 6.39
C ALA A 183 3.16 11.16 4.92
N VAL A 184 1.96 11.01 4.37
CA VAL A 184 1.61 11.36 2.99
C VAL A 184 1.84 12.86 2.74
N ARG A 185 1.36 13.72 3.65
CA ARG A 185 1.55 15.18 3.53
C ARG A 185 3.02 15.60 3.51
N ASN A 186 3.85 14.89 4.25
CA ASN A 186 5.29 15.16 4.34
C ASN A 186 6.10 14.42 3.25
N GLY A 187 5.45 13.81 2.26
CA GLY A 187 6.11 13.09 1.17
C GLY A 187 6.76 11.76 1.57
N ARG A 188 6.47 11.23 2.77
CA ARG A 188 6.93 9.89 3.17
C ARG A 188 6.03 8.82 2.56
N GLY A 189 6.63 7.76 2.06
CA GLY A 189 5.90 6.63 1.51
C GLY A 189 5.13 5.89 2.61
N VAL A 190 3.86 5.56 2.37
CA VAL A 190 3.02 4.78 3.32
C VAL A 190 3.68 3.44 3.67
N GLY A 191 4.32 2.79 2.69
CA GLY A 191 5.05 1.54 2.91
C GLY A 191 6.19 1.66 3.92
N GLU A 192 6.85 2.82 4.02
CA GLU A 192 7.91 3.06 5.01
C GLU A 192 7.35 3.02 6.44
N ILE A 193 6.16 3.57 6.66
CA ILE A 193 5.50 3.57 7.98
C ILE A 193 4.97 2.18 8.33
N ILE A 194 4.37 1.50 7.36
CA ILE A 194 3.75 0.18 7.57
C ILE A 194 4.81 -0.89 7.83
N HIS A 195 5.91 -0.89 7.06
CA HIS A 195 6.94 -1.94 7.12
C HIS A 195 8.18 -1.56 7.94
N GLY A 196 8.50 -0.26 8.08
CA GLY A 196 9.71 0.22 8.76
C GLY A 196 9.76 -0.04 10.27
N GLY A 197 8.67 -0.54 10.87
CA GLY A 197 8.63 -0.94 12.28
C GLY A 197 9.07 -2.38 12.57
N SER A 198 9.42 -3.20 11.55
CA SER A 198 9.62 -4.65 11.71
C SER A 198 11.06 -5.12 11.95
N GLU A 199 12.07 -4.24 12.02
CA GLU A 199 13.46 -4.69 12.18
C GLU A 199 14.19 -3.98 13.32
N ARG A 200 14.27 -4.68 14.46
CA ARG A 200 15.41 -4.67 15.40
C ARG A 200 15.32 -5.75 16.49
N THR A 201 14.84 -6.96 16.18
CA THR A 201 15.31 -8.14 16.92
C THR A 201 16.66 -8.52 16.34
N SER A 202 17.69 -7.89 16.88
CA SER A 202 19.08 -8.21 16.60
C SER A 202 19.33 -9.66 17.02
N SER A 203 19.15 -10.59 16.08
CA SER A 203 19.90 -11.84 16.07
C SER A 203 21.37 -11.49 15.87
N ARG A 204 22.01 -11.01 16.94
CA ARG A 204 23.47 -11.07 17.08
C ARG A 204 23.80 -12.55 17.14
N GLY A 205 24.18 -13.08 15.98
CA GLY A 205 24.81 -14.38 15.86
C GLY A 205 26.04 -14.41 16.76
N ASP A 206 25.94 -15.14 17.86
CA ASP A 206 27.08 -15.61 18.61
C ASP A 206 27.74 -16.72 17.77
N ARG A 207 28.70 -16.31 16.93
CA ARG A 207 29.68 -17.20 16.30
C ARG A 207 31.06 -16.82 16.78
N ARG A 208 31.50 -17.46 17.86
CA ARG A 208 32.90 -17.81 18.16
C ARG A 208 32.85 -19.26 18.66
N GLY A 209 33.26 -20.27 17.88
CA GLY A 209 34.67 -20.66 17.73
C GLY A 209 35.23 -21.01 19.10
N GLY A 210 35.16 -22.26 19.60
CA GLY A 210 35.91 -23.42 19.12
C GLY A 210 37.13 -23.62 20.03
N GLY A 211 37.18 -24.71 20.81
CA GLY A 211 38.31 -24.98 21.70
C GLY A 211 38.09 -26.12 22.70
N ASP A 212 38.62 -27.26 22.34
CA ASP A 212 38.85 -28.51 23.09
C ASP A 212 39.64 -28.32 24.42
N GLY A 213 39.50 -29.26 25.36
CA GLY A 213 40.37 -29.38 26.56
C GLY A 213 39.65 -29.81 27.85
N GLY A 214 39.75 -31.10 28.19
CA GLY A 214 39.06 -31.72 29.34
C GLY A 214 39.59 -31.41 30.75
N GLY A 215 38.86 -31.90 31.77
CA GLY A 215 39.39 -32.05 33.13
C GLY A 215 38.41 -31.89 34.28
N ARG A 216 38.12 -33.01 34.96
CA ARG A 216 37.80 -33.17 36.40
C ARG A 216 36.51 -32.57 37.00
N ARG A 217 35.55 -33.48 37.24
CA ARG A 217 35.13 -33.98 38.57
C ARG A 217 35.04 -32.96 39.72
N MET A 218 33.81 -32.63 40.13
CA MET A 218 33.45 -32.68 41.55
C MET A 218 31.96 -33.00 41.73
N ARG A 219 31.73 -34.06 42.50
CA ARG A 219 30.45 -34.49 43.04
C ARG A 219 30.22 -33.64 44.29
N VAL A 220 29.09 -32.95 44.37
CA VAL A 220 28.66 -32.36 45.63
C VAL A 220 27.25 -32.85 45.92
N VAL A 221 27.19 -33.67 46.97
CA VAL A 221 25.98 -34.09 47.67
C VAL A 221 25.68 -32.99 48.68
N TYR A 222 24.44 -32.56 48.78
CA TYR A 222 23.91 -31.98 50.01
C TYR A 222 22.61 -32.70 50.37
N GLU A 223 22.54 -33.02 51.65
CA GLU A 223 21.51 -33.77 52.38
C GLU A 223 20.15 -33.08 52.38
#